data_AF-A0A9P6URP3-F1
#
_entry.id   AF-A0A9P6URP3-F1
#
_cell.length_a   1.000
_cell.length_b   1.000
_cell.length_c   1.000
_cell.angle_alpha   90.00
_cell.angle_beta   90.00
_cell.angle_gamma   90.00
#
_symmetry.space_group_name_H-M   'P 1'
#
loop_
_entity.id
_entity.type
_entity.pdbx_description
1 polymer ?
#
loop_
_entity_poly.entity_id
_entity_poly.type
_entity_poly.pdbx_seq_one_letter_code
_entity_poly.pdbx_strand_id
1 'polypeptide(L)'
;MAMAETETGAGLIPTLEDHLLQLADHEAWLDAQIRELEFATSTQEASSVERDLDPAEERRQLEARIDSLKRELITATTTNSIGRMVVNSAHSYQVMLKSLFNKGDPEEAALAAMIEERDDAVSQYLHIHKELQAVRKEVSATQLQVLDRQDENRKLVQILADETAEMKQTTASKDTSRVVQKIDEDLRNVTVKHNIVSNVLLGLVLESGVDWVNDPHYLDLMLKLKRTSS
;
A
#
# COMPACT_ATOMS: atom_id res chain seq x y z
N MET A 1 -59.77 73.20 3.27
CA MET A 1 -61.02 73.05 2.49
C MET A 1 -60.60 72.71 1.08
N ALA A 2 -60.73 71.50 0.55
CA ALA A 2 -61.19 70.21 1.02
C ALA A 2 -60.68 69.20 -0.03
N MET A 3 -60.20 68.03 0.41
CA MET A 3 -60.41 66.68 -0.18
C MET A 3 -59.95 66.41 -1.63
N ALA A 4 -59.47 65.23 -2.05
CA ALA A 4 -59.43 63.91 -1.42
C ALA A 4 -58.26 63.10 -1.97
N GLU A 5 -57.76 62.22 -1.12
CA GLU A 5 -57.00 61.01 -1.43
C GLU A 5 -57.77 60.11 -2.38
N THR A 6 -57.08 59.48 -3.32
CA THR A 6 -57.36 58.08 -3.72
C THR A 6 -56.04 57.44 -4.15
N GLU A 7 -55.32 56.91 -3.18
CA GLU A 7 -54.53 55.70 -3.41
C GLU A 7 -55.47 54.49 -3.51
N THR A 8 -54.91 53.42 -4.08
CA THR A 8 -55.31 52.01 -4.01
C THR A 8 -56.12 51.45 -5.18
N GLY A 9 -55.50 50.47 -5.85
CA GLY A 9 -56.23 49.28 -6.31
C GLY A 9 -56.09 48.87 -7.77
N ALA A 10 -54.88 48.51 -8.25
CA ALA A 10 -54.75 47.61 -9.42
C ALA A 10 -53.42 46.83 -9.50
N GLY A 11 -52.70 46.67 -8.37
CA GLY A 11 -51.43 45.94 -8.31
C GLY A 11 -51.55 44.48 -7.87
N LEU A 12 -52.66 43.80 -8.13
CA LEU A 12 -52.96 42.50 -7.52
C LEU A 12 -53.71 41.52 -8.44
N ILE A 13 -53.25 41.33 -9.68
CA ILE A 13 -53.39 40.01 -10.35
C ILE A 13 -52.13 39.67 -11.17
N PRO A 14 -50.96 39.45 -10.54
CA PRO A 14 -49.93 38.59 -11.12
C PRO A 14 -50.17 37.10 -10.78
N THR A 15 -51.43 36.68 -10.51
CA THR A 15 -51.68 35.44 -9.77
C THR A 15 -52.74 34.52 -10.35
N LEU A 16 -53.23 34.73 -11.58
CA LEU A 16 -54.10 33.73 -12.22
C LEU A 16 -53.55 33.29 -13.57
N GLU A 17 -53.19 34.24 -14.43
CA GLU A 17 -52.60 33.93 -15.74
C GLU A 17 -51.24 33.24 -15.61
N ASP A 18 -50.36 33.74 -14.73
CA ASP A 18 -49.07 33.10 -14.45
C ASP A 18 -49.22 31.70 -13.82
N HIS A 19 -50.23 31.50 -12.96
CA HIS A 19 -50.53 30.19 -12.40
C HIS A 19 -51.14 29.24 -13.45
N LEU A 20 -51.98 29.74 -14.36
CA LEU A 20 -52.51 28.95 -15.47
C LEU A 20 -51.40 28.56 -16.44
N LEU A 21 -50.44 29.44 -16.70
CA LEU A 21 -49.28 29.14 -17.53
C LEU A 21 -48.40 28.07 -16.86
N GLN A 22 -48.11 28.20 -15.57
CA GLN A 22 -47.36 27.20 -14.80
C GLN A 22 -48.06 25.83 -14.76
N LEU A 23 -49.39 25.83 -14.63
CA LEU A 23 -50.17 24.58 -14.66
C LEU A 23 -50.15 23.95 -16.05
N ALA A 24 -50.25 24.74 -17.13
CA ALA A 24 -50.16 24.24 -18.49
C ALA A 24 -48.76 23.69 -18.82
N ASP A 25 -47.70 24.34 -18.34
CA ASP A 25 -46.32 23.85 -18.48
C ASP A 25 -46.12 22.55 -17.69
N HIS A 26 -46.70 22.45 -16.49
CA HIS A 26 -46.64 21.23 -15.67
C HIS A 26 -47.46 20.09 -16.28
N GLU A 27 -48.62 20.37 -16.90
CA GLU A 27 -49.41 19.40 -17.65
C GLU A 27 -48.63 18.87 -18.86
N ALA A 28 -48.02 19.76 -19.65
CA ALA A 28 -47.17 19.38 -20.77
C ALA A 28 -45.95 18.53 -20.33
N TRP A 29 -45.39 18.85 -19.16
CA TRP A 29 -44.30 18.07 -18.56
C TRP A 29 -44.75 16.67 -18.12
N LEU A 30 -45.91 16.57 -17.45
CA LEU A 30 -46.48 15.29 -17.05
C LEU A 30 -46.85 14.42 -18.26
N ASP A 31 -47.41 15.01 -19.32
CA ASP A 31 -47.72 14.29 -20.56
C ASP A 31 -46.47 13.75 -21.26
N ALA A 32 -45.38 14.54 -21.26
CA ALA A 32 -44.10 14.08 -21.77
C ALA A 32 -43.55 12.91 -20.95
N GLN A 33 -43.68 12.98 -19.62
CA GLN A 33 -43.23 11.92 -18.72
C GLN A 33 -44.08 10.65 -18.83
N ILE A 34 -45.40 10.78 -19.02
CA ILE A 34 -46.30 9.64 -19.26
C ILE A 34 -45.91 8.94 -20.56
N ARG A 35 -45.68 9.69 -21.66
CA ARG A 35 -45.24 9.08 -22.93
C ARG A 35 -43.89 8.36 -22.81
N GLU A 36 -42.95 8.91 -22.05
CA GLU A 36 -41.66 8.28 -21.81
C GLU A 36 -41.82 6.97 -21.02
N LEU A 37 -42.68 6.98 -19.98
CA LEU A 37 -42.99 5.79 -19.21
C LEU A 37 -43.71 4.73 -20.04
N GLU A 38 -44.73 5.12 -20.84
CA GLU A 38 -45.45 4.22 -21.76
C GLU A 38 -44.51 3.60 -22.79
N PHE A 39 -43.56 4.38 -23.32
CA PHE A 39 -42.53 3.86 -24.21
C PHE A 39 -41.62 2.86 -23.48
N ALA A 40 -41.22 3.14 -22.24
CA ALA A 40 -40.41 2.22 -21.44
C ALA A 40 -41.14 0.90 -21.13
N THR A 41 -42.42 0.96 -20.74
CA THR A 41 -43.23 -0.25 -20.52
C THR A 41 -43.47 -1.03 -21.81
N SER A 42 -43.78 -0.36 -22.92
CA SER A 42 -43.96 -1.03 -24.22
C SER A 42 -42.67 -1.72 -24.69
N THR A 43 -41.51 -1.09 -24.47
CA THR A 43 -40.21 -1.68 -24.81
C THR A 43 -39.90 -2.89 -23.90
N GLN A 44 -40.30 -2.83 -22.63
CA GLN A 44 -40.15 -3.93 -21.68
C GLN A 44 -41.09 -5.10 -22.03
N GLU A 45 -42.33 -4.83 -22.41
CA GLU A 45 -43.30 -5.84 -22.86
C GLU A 45 -42.85 -6.50 -24.17
N ALA A 46 -42.33 -5.72 -25.14
CA ALA A 46 -41.73 -6.24 -26.37
C ALA A 46 -40.47 -7.09 -26.11
N SER A 47 -39.75 -6.85 -25.02
CA SER A 47 -38.62 -7.69 -24.59
C SER A 47 -39.04 -8.98 -23.88
N SER A 48 -40.29 -9.05 -23.40
CA SER A 48 -40.86 -10.18 -22.66
C SER A 48 -41.63 -11.18 -23.53
N VAL A 49 -41.74 -10.94 -24.84
CA VAL A 49 -42.25 -11.94 -25.80
C VAL A 49 -41.28 -13.11 -25.83
N GLU A 50 -41.71 -14.21 -25.21
CA GLU A 50 -41.03 -15.49 -25.03
C GLU A 50 -40.10 -15.85 -26.19
N ARG A 51 -38.80 -15.73 -25.97
CA ARG A 51 -37.79 -16.37 -26.80
C ARG A 51 -37.41 -17.66 -26.10
N ASP A 52 -37.83 -18.80 -26.65
CA ASP A 52 -37.32 -20.12 -26.30
C ASP A 52 -35.82 -20.21 -26.67
N LEU A 53 -34.98 -19.56 -25.87
CA LEU A 53 -33.54 -19.62 -25.97
C LEU A 53 -33.02 -20.69 -25.01
N ASP A 54 -31.96 -21.39 -25.42
CA ASP A 54 -31.25 -22.31 -24.56
C ASP A 54 -30.83 -21.57 -23.27
N PRO A 55 -31.10 -22.10 -22.06
CA PRO A 55 -30.75 -21.45 -20.79
C PRO A 55 -29.25 -21.09 -20.69
N ALA A 56 -28.38 -21.76 -21.46
CA ALA A 56 -26.97 -21.38 -21.56
C ALA A 56 -26.73 -20.07 -22.33
N GLU A 57 -27.54 -19.81 -23.36
CA GLU A 57 -27.45 -18.61 -24.20
C GLU A 57 -28.10 -17.40 -23.52
N GLU A 58 -29.19 -17.61 -22.79
CA GLU A 58 -29.79 -16.59 -21.92
C GLU A 58 -28.81 -16.11 -20.84
N ARG A 59 -28.08 -17.03 -20.20
CA ARG A 59 -27.05 -16.68 -19.22
C ARG A 59 -25.94 -15.83 -19.83
N ARG A 60 -25.47 -16.17 -21.03
CA ARG A 60 -24.44 -15.37 -21.74
C ARG A 60 -24.96 -13.99 -22.11
N GLN A 61 -26.21 -13.88 -22.55
CA GLN A 61 -26.83 -12.59 -22.86
C GLN A 61 -27.02 -11.74 -21.60
N LEU A 62 -27.42 -12.36 -20.48
CA LEU A 62 -27.52 -11.69 -19.18
C LEU A 62 -26.16 -11.22 -18.68
N GLU A 63 -25.11 -12.05 -18.77
CA GLU A 63 -23.74 -11.67 -18.41
C GLU A 63 -23.24 -10.50 -19.27
N ALA A 64 -23.43 -10.56 -20.58
CA ALA A 64 -23.08 -9.48 -21.49
C ALA A 64 -23.85 -8.18 -21.18
N ARG A 65 -25.13 -8.28 -20.83
CA ARG A 65 -25.96 -7.14 -20.44
C ARG A 65 -25.51 -6.54 -19.11
N ILE A 66 -25.20 -7.38 -18.12
CA ILE A 66 -24.65 -6.98 -16.82
C ILE A 66 -23.32 -6.24 -17.04
N ASP A 67 -22.44 -6.74 -17.90
CA ASP A 67 -21.16 -6.10 -18.16
C ASP A 67 -21.28 -4.80 -18.98
N SER A 68 -22.31 -4.66 -19.80
CA SER A 68 -22.69 -3.38 -20.42
C SER A 68 -23.15 -2.38 -19.37
N LEU A 69 -24.08 -2.79 -18.50
CA LEU A 69 -24.64 -1.94 -17.44
C LEU A 69 -23.58 -1.53 -16.42
N LYS A 70 -22.63 -2.41 -16.09
CA LYS A 70 -21.47 -2.05 -15.25
C LYS A 70 -20.63 -0.96 -15.91
N ARG A 71 -20.37 -1.07 -17.22
CA ARG A 71 -19.63 -0.04 -17.96
C ARG A 71 -20.38 1.28 -17.97
N GLU A 72 -21.68 1.26 -18.24
CA GLU A 72 -22.55 2.45 -18.20
C GLU A 72 -22.61 3.08 -16.80
N LEU A 73 -22.67 2.27 -15.74
CA LEU A 73 -22.62 2.77 -14.37
C LEU A 73 -21.28 3.42 -14.06
N ILE A 74 -20.17 2.84 -14.50
CA ILE A 74 -18.83 3.42 -14.32
C ILE A 74 -18.73 4.76 -15.08
N THR A 75 -19.22 4.83 -16.31
CA THR A 75 -19.20 6.09 -17.07
C THR A 75 -20.13 7.13 -16.44
N ALA A 76 -21.32 6.76 -15.99
CA ALA A 76 -22.25 7.68 -15.31
C ALA A 76 -21.73 8.17 -13.95
N THR A 77 -21.12 7.30 -13.16
CA THR A 77 -20.54 7.69 -11.86
C THR A 77 -19.33 8.59 -12.02
N THR A 78 -18.47 8.33 -13.02
CA THR A 78 -17.32 9.19 -13.30
C THR A 78 -17.74 10.55 -13.85
N THR A 79 -18.71 10.62 -14.78
CA THR A 79 -19.22 11.91 -15.28
C THR A 79 -19.92 12.72 -14.20
N ASN A 80 -20.71 12.08 -13.33
CA ASN A 80 -21.35 12.76 -12.20
C ASN A 80 -20.32 13.24 -11.16
N SER A 81 -19.29 12.43 -10.87
CA SER A 81 -18.19 12.84 -9.99
C SER A 81 -17.46 14.07 -10.55
N ILE A 82 -17.12 14.06 -11.84
CA ILE A 82 -16.51 15.22 -12.51
C ILE A 82 -17.45 16.42 -12.48
N GLY A 83 -18.74 16.24 -12.75
CA GLY A 83 -19.75 17.30 -12.67
C GLY A 83 -19.80 17.95 -11.28
N ARG A 84 -19.82 17.13 -10.21
CA ARG A 84 -19.75 17.64 -8.83
C ARG A 84 -18.45 18.39 -8.54
N MET A 85 -17.31 17.89 -9.04
CA MET A 85 -16.03 18.59 -8.89
C MET A 85 -16.03 19.95 -9.60
N VAL A 86 -16.60 20.04 -10.80
CA VAL A 86 -16.70 21.30 -11.56
C VAL A 86 -17.65 22.29 -10.87
N VAL A 87 -18.79 21.83 -10.35
CA VAL A 87 -19.71 22.70 -9.59
C VAL A 87 -19.06 23.20 -8.31
N ASN A 88 -18.38 22.31 -7.57
CA ASN A 88 -17.67 22.68 -6.35
C ASN A 88 -16.51 23.65 -6.64
N SER A 89 -15.78 23.45 -7.74
CA SER A 89 -14.71 24.36 -8.14
C SER A 89 -15.28 25.72 -8.56
N ALA A 90 -16.36 25.76 -9.36
CA ALA A 90 -17.03 26.98 -9.76
C ALA A 90 -17.56 27.77 -8.55
N HIS A 91 -18.14 27.10 -7.56
CA HIS A 91 -18.56 27.74 -6.31
C HIS A 91 -17.37 28.33 -5.54
N SER A 92 -16.28 27.57 -5.42
CA SER A 92 -15.05 28.03 -4.77
C SER A 92 -14.43 29.23 -5.50
N TYR A 93 -14.40 29.21 -6.83
CA TYR A 93 -13.96 30.33 -7.65
C TYR A 93 -14.87 31.54 -7.49
N GLN A 94 -16.19 31.37 -7.43
CA GLN A 94 -17.11 32.48 -7.23
C GLN A 94 -16.90 33.16 -5.88
N VAL A 95 -16.63 32.40 -4.81
CA VAL A 95 -16.29 32.95 -3.49
C VAL A 95 -14.97 33.72 -3.56
N MET A 96 -13.93 33.15 -4.18
CA MET A 96 -12.64 33.81 -4.36
C MET A 96 -12.73 35.07 -5.24
N LEU A 97 -13.52 35.06 -6.31
CA LEU A 97 -13.69 36.22 -7.18
C LEU A 97 -14.47 37.33 -6.47
N LYS A 98 -15.53 36.99 -5.73
CA LYS A 98 -16.29 37.99 -4.96
C LYS A 98 -15.43 38.68 -3.92
N SER A 99 -14.52 37.96 -3.28
CA SER A 99 -13.62 38.54 -2.29
C SER A 99 -12.44 39.31 -2.90
N LEU A 100 -11.89 38.86 -4.03
CA LEU A 100 -10.78 39.53 -4.71
C LEU A 100 -11.18 40.81 -5.46
N PHE A 101 -12.47 41.00 -5.73
CA PHE A 101 -12.97 42.14 -6.52
C PHE A 101 -13.88 43.12 -5.74
N ASN A 102 -14.23 42.84 -4.48
CA ASN A 102 -14.98 43.79 -3.65
C ASN A 102 -14.04 44.72 -2.88
N LYS A 103 -13.42 45.65 -3.60
CA LYS A 103 -12.42 46.60 -3.06
C LYS A 103 -13.05 47.51 -2.00
N GLY A 104 -12.76 47.24 -0.74
CA GLY A 104 -13.05 48.17 0.36
C GLY A 104 -13.27 47.56 1.74
N ASP A 105 -13.44 46.25 1.85
CA ASP A 105 -13.73 45.61 3.14
C ASP A 105 -12.47 45.08 3.86
N PRO A 106 -12.34 45.24 5.20
CA PRO A 106 -11.27 44.62 5.99
C PRO A 106 -11.25 43.08 5.88
N GLU A 107 -12.36 42.49 5.44
CA GLU A 107 -12.47 41.06 5.12
C GLU A 107 -11.58 40.64 3.93
N GLU A 108 -11.27 41.55 3.00
CA GLU A 108 -10.40 41.28 1.85
C GLU A 108 -8.94 41.08 2.28
N ALA A 109 -8.44 41.88 3.24
CA ALA A 109 -7.11 41.72 3.79
C ALA A 109 -6.98 40.44 4.62
N ALA A 110 -8.03 40.10 5.40
CA ALA A 110 -8.08 38.85 6.16
C ALA A 110 -8.10 37.62 5.23
N LEU A 111 -8.83 37.69 4.12
CA LEU A 111 -8.86 36.60 3.16
C LEU A 111 -7.56 36.49 2.36
N ALA A 112 -6.93 37.60 1.97
CA ALA A 112 -5.63 37.57 1.31
C ALA A 112 -4.59 36.86 2.20
N ALA A 113 -4.58 37.13 3.50
CA ALA A 113 -3.73 36.43 4.47
C ALA A 113 -4.07 34.93 4.56
N MET A 114 -5.35 34.55 4.57
CA MET A 114 -5.75 33.13 4.56
C MET A 114 -5.39 32.42 3.25
N ILE A 115 -5.41 33.11 2.11
CA ILE A 115 -4.98 32.56 0.82
C ILE A 115 -3.48 32.32 0.83
N GLU A 116 -2.70 33.26 1.35
CA GLU A 116 -1.24 33.12 1.50
C GLU A 116 -0.88 31.96 2.44
N GLU A 117 -1.54 31.86 3.60
CA GLU A 117 -1.35 30.74 4.54
C GLU A 117 -1.71 29.39 3.89
N ARG A 118 -2.80 29.34 3.14
CA ARG A 118 -3.19 28.14 2.38
C ARG A 118 -2.12 27.79 1.34
N ASP A 119 -1.63 28.76 0.59
CA ASP A 119 -0.66 28.53 -0.48
C ASP A 119 0.69 28.05 0.09
N ASP A 120 1.10 28.60 1.23
CA ASP A 120 2.25 28.11 2.00
C ASP A 120 2.06 26.67 2.48
N ALA A 121 0.89 26.34 3.04
CA ALA A 121 0.57 24.99 3.47
C ALA A 121 0.54 24.00 2.30
N VAL A 122 0.01 24.41 1.15
CA VAL A 122 -0.01 23.60 -0.08
C VAL A 122 1.40 23.40 -0.62
N SER A 123 2.25 24.43 -0.57
CA SER A 123 3.66 24.33 -0.96
C SER A 123 4.43 23.33 -0.08
N GLN A 124 4.24 23.41 1.24
CA GLN A 124 4.81 22.46 2.20
C GLN A 124 4.30 21.03 1.96
N TYR A 125 3.00 20.88 1.74
CA TYR A 125 2.40 19.58 1.41
C TYR A 125 2.99 18.99 0.13
N LEU A 126 3.11 19.79 -0.93
CA LEU A 126 3.69 19.34 -2.20
C LEU A 126 5.17 18.94 -2.04
N HIS A 127 5.91 19.63 -1.18
CA HIS A 127 7.28 19.27 -0.85
C HIS A 127 7.35 17.90 -0.17
N ILE A 128 6.60 17.72 0.92
CA ILE A 128 6.50 16.44 1.64
C ILE A 128 6.03 15.31 0.72
N HIS A 129 5.06 15.59 -0.16
CA HIS A 129 4.55 14.60 -1.11
C HIS A 129 5.62 14.16 -2.11
N LYS A 130 6.45 15.09 -2.61
CA LYS A 130 7.59 14.76 -3.48
C LYS A 130 8.63 13.91 -2.76
N GLU A 131 8.95 14.24 -1.51
CA GLU A 131 9.86 13.45 -0.69
C GLU A 131 9.32 12.03 -0.46
N LEU A 132 8.04 11.91 -0.09
CA LEU A 132 7.38 10.62 0.09
C LEU A 132 7.38 9.81 -1.21
N GLN A 133 7.17 10.45 -2.35
CA GLN A 133 7.26 9.78 -3.65
C GLN A 133 8.67 9.28 -3.96
N ALA A 134 9.72 10.05 -3.61
CA ALA A 134 11.10 9.63 -3.76
C ALA A 134 11.42 8.42 -2.86
N VAL A 135 11.09 8.49 -1.58
CA VAL A 135 11.27 7.38 -0.62
C VAL A 135 10.51 6.13 -1.07
N ARG A 136 9.28 6.28 -1.59
CA ARG A 136 8.51 5.15 -2.11
C ARG A 136 9.21 4.47 -3.29
N LYS A 137 9.83 5.24 -4.18
CA LYS A 137 10.63 4.70 -5.29
C LYS A 137 11.86 3.95 -4.76
N GLU A 138 12.57 4.51 -3.79
CA GLU A 138 13.73 3.86 -3.15
C GLU A 138 13.35 2.55 -2.46
N VAL A 139 12.25 2.53 -1.72
CA VAL A 139 11.72 1.30 -1.10
C VAL A 139 11.40 0.25 -2.16
N SER A 140 10.72 0.63 -3.25
CA SER A 140 10.40 -0.32 -4.33
C SER A 140 11.66 -0.87 -5.02
N ALA A 141 12.68 -0.03 -5.24
CA ALA A 141 13.96 -0.46 -5.81
C ALA A 141 14.70 -1.41 -4.85
N THR A 142 14.69 -1.11 -3.55
CA THR A 142 15.30 -1.95 -2.53
C THR A 142 14.59 -3.30 -2.42
N GLN A 143 13.26 -3.31 -2.47
CA GLN A 143 12.47 -4.55 -2.48
C GLN A 143 12.82 -5.43 -3.69
N LEU A 144 12.98 -4.83 -4.86
CA LEU A 144 13.40 -5.57 -6.06
C LEU A 144 14.80 -6.20 -5.86
N GLN A 145 15.75 -5.43 -5.34
CA GLN A 145 17.10 -5.93 -5.04
C GLN A 145 17.07 -7.07 -4.02
N VAL A 146 16.21 -7.01 -3.00
CA VAL A 146 16.06 -8.10 -2.02
C VAL A 146 15.54 -9.37 -2.68
N LEU A 147 14.57 -9.27 -3.59
CA LEU A 147 14.07 -10.42 -4.34
C LEU A 147 15.17 -11.03 -5.21
N ASP A 148 15.91 -10.21 -5.95
CA ASP A 148 17.04 -10.69 -6.77
C ASP A 148 18.09 -11.42 -5.92
N ARG A 149 18.44 -10.87 -4.75
CA ARG A 149 19.36 -11.50 -3.80
C ARG A 149 18.81 -12.79 -3.21
N GLN A 150 17.51 -12.87 -2.95
CA GLN A 150 16.88 -14.10 -2.47
C GLN A 150 16.93 -15.19 -3.54
N ASP A 151 16.74 -14.85 -4.82
CA ASP A 151 16.85 -15.78 -5.93
C ASP A 151 18.29 -16.26 -6.15
N GLU A 152 19.28 -15.36 -6.05
CA GLU A 152 20.70 -15.73 -6.02
C GLU A 152 21.02 -16.68 -4.87
N ASN A 153 20.54 -16.37 -3.67
CA ASN A 153 20.78 -17.19 -2.48
C ASN A 153 20.14 -18.58 -2.62
N ARG A 154 18.92 -18.66 -3.17
CA ARG A 154 18.27 -19.95 -3.50
C ARG A 154 19.10 -20.78 -4.47
N LYS A 155 19.65 -20.16 -5.52
CA LYS A 155 20.52 -20.85 -6.48
C LYS A 155 21.81 -21.35 -5.81
N LEU A 156 22.44 -20.53 -4.97
CA LEU A 156 23.64 -20.94 -4.23
C LEU A 156 23.36 -22.07 -3.24
N VAL A 157 22.25 -22.00 -2.51
CA VAL A 157 21.82 -23.08 -1.61
C VAL A 157 21.56 -24.37 -2.38
N GLN A 158 20.97 -24.29 -3.57
CA GLN A 158 20.78 -25.45 -4.43
C GLN A 158 22.13 -26.05 -4.88
N ILE A 159 23.07 -25.22 -5.34
CA ILE A 159 24.42 -25.67 -5.71
C ILE A 159 25.12 -26.35 -4.52
N LEU A 160 25.05 -25.75 -3.33
CA LEU A 160 25.62 -26.35 -2.12
C LEU A 160 24.93 -27.67 -1.74
N ALA A 161 23.61 -27.78 -1.92
CA ALA A 161 22.88 -29.02 -1.69
C ALA A 161 23.33 -30.11 -2.68
N ASP A 162 23.52 -29.77 -3.94
CA ASP A 162 23.98 -30.69 -4.98
C ASP A 162 25.44 -31.12 -4.71
N GLU A 163 26.35 -30.19 -4.40
CA GLU A 163 27.74 -30.49 -4.03
C GLU A 163 27.82 -31.35 -2.77
N THR A 164 27.02 -31.05 -1.74
CA THR A 164 27.00 -31.87 -0.51
C THR A 164 26.40 -33.25 -0.74
N ALA A 165 25.46 -33.39 -1.68
CA ALA A 165 24.94 -34.69 -2.11
C ALA A 165 26.01 -35.50 -2.85
N GLU A 166 26.74 -34.89 -3.79
CA GLU A 166 27.88 -35.49 -4.48
C GLU A 166 29.01 -35.87 -3.51
N MET A 167 29.30 -35.00 -2.54
CA MET A 167 30.32 -35.24 -1.52
C MET A 167 29.89 -36.38 -0.57
N LYS A 168 28.61 -36.48 -0.20
CA LYS A 168 28.07 -37.64 0.54
C LYS A 168 28.13 -38.92 -0.27
N GLN A 169 27.89 -38.85 -1.58
CA GLN A 169 27.93 -40.01 -2.47
C GLN A 169 29.36 -40.51 -2.67
N THR A 170 30.34 -39.62 -2.76
CA THR A 170 31.76 -39.94 -2.83
C THR A 170 32.35 -40.39 -1.49
N THR A 171 31.95 -39.80 -0.37
CA THR A 171 32.37 -40.21 0.99
C THR A 171 31.68 -41.47 1.51
N ALA A 172 30.52 -41.86 0.95
CA ALA A 172 29.90 -43.17 1.16
C ALA A 172 30.73 -44.33 0.56
N SER A 173 31.78 -44.04 -0.19
CA SER A 173 32.83 -45.01 -0.47
C SER A 173 33.54 -45.37 0.85
N LYS A 174 33.51 -46.66 1.22
CA LYS A 174 33.89 -47.23 2.53
C LYS A 174 35.25 -46.81 3.10
N ASP A 175 36.13 -46.23 2.29
CA ASP A 175 37.45 -45.79 2.72
C ASP A 175 37.43 -44.50 3.54
N THR A 176 36.53 -43.56 3.30
CA THR A 176 36.53 -42.28 4.02
C THR A 176 36.08 -42.43 5.47
N SER A 177 35.08 -43.29 5.73
CA SER A 177 34.61 -43.59 7.09
C SER A 177 35.70 -44.22 7.96
N ARG A 178 36.56 -45.08 7.39
CA ARG A 178 37.70 -45.67 8.12
C ARG A 178 38.81 -44.66 8.40
N VAL A 179 39.05 -43.73 7.48
CA VAL A 179 40.05 -42.67 7.67
C VAL A 179 39.60 -41.70 8.75
N VAL A 180 38.33 -41.27 8.73
CA VAL A 180 37.77 -40.37 9.75
C VAL A 180 37.79 -41.03 11.14
N GLN A 181 37.43 -42.31 11.25
CA GLN A 181 37.50 -43.04 12.52
C GLN A 181 38.93 -43.14 13.06
N LYS A 182 39.93 -43.40 12.21
CA LYS A 182 41.34 -43.43 12.64
C LYS A 182 41.82 -42.08 13.16
N ILE A 183 41.44 -40.99 12.49
CA ILE A 183 41.82 -39.63 12.90
C ILE A 183 41.17 -39.28 14.26
N ASP A 184 39.91 -39.66 14.48
CA ASP A 184 39.22 -39.47 15.76
C ASP A 184 39.87 -40.29 16.90
N GLU A 185 40.28 -41.54 16.61
CA GLU A 185 40.98 -42.40 17.55
C GLU A 185 42.36 -41.81 17.93
N ASP A 186 43.08 -41.29 16.94
CA ASP A 186 44.39 -40.65 17.14
C ASP A 186 44.27 -39.33 17.93
N LEU A 187 43.25 -38.51 17.66
CA LEU A 187 42.96 -37.30 18.43
C LEU A 187 42.61 -37.60 19.89
N ARG A 188 41.81 -38.64 20.14
CA ARG A 188 41.52 -39.10 21.51
C ARG A 188 42.78 -39.58 22.21
N ASN A 189 43.62 -40.36 21.54
CA ASN A 189 44.88 -40.83 22.10
C ASN A 189 45.84 -39.69 22.42
N VAL A 190 45.93 -38.66 21.57
CA VAL A 190 46.74 -37.47 21.83
C VAL A 190 46.19 -36.68 23.03
N THR A 191 44.88 -36.51 23.12
CA THR A 191 44.24 -35.79 24.23
C THR A 191 44.45 -36.51 25.57
N VAL A 192 44.31 -37.85 25.58
CA VAL A 192 44.57 -38.66 26.77
C VAL A 192 46.04 -38.58 27.19
N LYS A 193 46.98 -38.72 26.24
CA LYS A 193 48.42 -38.57 26.53
C LYS A 193 48.74 -37.17 27.07
N HIS A 194 48.15 -36.13 26.50
CA HIS A 194 48.33 -34.76 26.97
C HIS A 194 47.80 -34.56 28.39
N ASN A 195 46.61 -35.08 28.71
CA ASN A 195 46.05 -35.03 30.06
C ASN A 195 46.90 -35.77 31.08
N ILE A 196 47.46 -36.94 30.70
CA ILE A 196 48.39 -37.69 31.56
C ILE A 196 49.66 -36.86 31.82
N VAL A 197 50.27 -36.30 30.77
CA VAL A 197 51.48 -35.47 30.90
C VAL A 197 51.21 -34.22 31.75
N SER A 198 50.07 -33.56 31.54
CA SER A 198 49.65 -32.39 32.31
C SER A 198 49.48 -32.73 33.79
N ASN A 199 48.81 -33.84 34.11
CA ASN A 199 48.63 -34.29 35.49
C ASN A 199 49.94 -34.74 36.15
N VAL A 200 50.84 -35.40 35.41
CA VAL A 200 52.17 -35.78 35.92
C VAL A 200 53.01 -34.54 36.18
N LEU A 201 53.00 -33.55 35.30
CA LEU A 201 53.69 -32.28 35.51
C LEU A 201 53.11 -31.52 36.69
N LEU A 202 51.79 -31.47 36.85
CA LEU A 202 51.15 -30.84 38.01
C LEU A 202 51.52 -31.55 39.32
N GLY A 203 51.56 -32.89 39.33
CA GLY A 203 52.03 -33.68 40.46
C GLY A 203 53.50 -33.40 40.80
N LEU A 204 54.36 -33.33 39.79
CA LEU A 204 55.78 -33.01 39.97
C LEU A 204 55.99 -31.57 40.46
N VAL A 205 55.21 -30.62 39.96
CA VAL A 205 55.19 -29.23 40.45
C VAL A 205 54.83 -29.18 41.93
N LEU A 206 53.77 -29.89 42.35
CA LEU A 206 53.31 -29.94 43.75
C LEU A 206 54.32 -30.64 44.68
N GLU A 207 55.00 -31.68 44.22
CA GLU A 207 55.98 -32.43 45.03
C GLU A 207 57.38 -31.81 45.03
N SER A 208 57.73 -30.99 44.04
CA SER A 208 59.09 -30.44 43.88
C SER A 208 59.49 -29.42 44.95
N GLY A 209 58.54 -28.82 45.67
CA GLY A 209 58.81 -27.79 46.69
C GLY A 209 59.48 -26.52 46.16
N VAL A 210 59.53 -26.34 44.83
CA VAL A 210 60.07 -25.16 44.15
C VAL A 210 59.00 -24.06 44.12
N ASP A 211 59.38 -22.79 44.27
CA ASP A 211 58.44 -21.67 44.23
C ASP A 211 58.14 -21.23 42.77
N TRP A 212 57.18 -21.92 42.15
CA TRP A 212 56.76 -21.70 40.76
C TRP A 212 56.06 -20.35 40.52
N VAL A 213 55.64 -19.66 41.58
CA VAL A 213 54.87 -18.41 41.49
C VAL A 213 55.77 -17.22 41.14
N ASN A 214 57.05 -17.27 41.56
CA ASN A 214 57.97 -16.14 41.44
C ASN A 214 58.92 -16.22 40.23
N ASP A 215 58.95 -17.35 39.51
CA ASP A 215 59.78 -17.50 38.30
C ASP A 215 58.94 -17.34 37.01
N PRO A 216 59.15 -16.27 36.23
CA PRO A 216 58.40 -16.03 35.00
C PRO A 216 58.62 -17.10 33.92
N HIS A 217 59.75 -17.83 33.95
CA HIS A 217 60.02 -18.90 32.98
C HIS A 217 59.12 -20.12 33.20
N TYR A 218 58.85 -20.45 34.47
CA TYR A 218 58.00 -21.58 34.84
C TYR A 218 56.50 -21.29 34.65
N LEU A 219 56.10 -20.05 34.88
CA LEU A 219 54.73 -19.58 34.64
C LEU A 219 54.36 -19.63 33.13
N ASP A 220 55.28 -19.24 32.25
CA ASP A 220 55.08 -19.32 30.79
C ASP A 220 54.91 -20.78 30.32
N LEU A 221 55.69 -21.71 30.90
CA LEU A 221 55.60 -23.14 30.60
C LEU A 221 54.22 -23.71 30.98
N MET A 222 53.70 -23.35 32.15
CA MET A 222 52.35 -23.75 32.59
C MET A 222 51.23 -23.12 31.77
N LEU A 223 51.38 -21.86 31.34
CA LEU A 223 50.38 -21.18 30.51
C LEU A 223 50.33 -21.74 29.09
N LYS A 224 51.48 -22.14 28.53
CA LYS A 224 51.55 -22.81 27.22
C LYS A 224 50.86 -24.18 27.24
N LEU A 225 50.95 -24.91 28.35
CA LEU A 225 50.23 -26.18 28.54
C LEU A 225 48.70 -25.99 28.63
N LYS A 226 48.21 -24.88 29.20
CA LYS A 226 46.77 -24.62 29.37
C LYS A 226 46.10 -24.02 28.12
N ARG A 227 46.85 -23.33 27.24
CA ARG A 227 46.30 -22.69 26.02
C ARG A 227 45.98 -23.66 24.89
N THR A 228 46.48 -24.89 24.91
CA THR A 228 46.21 -25.91 23.88
C THR A 228 44.96 -26.76 24.13
N SER A 229 44.19 -26.45 25.19
CA SER A 229 42.96 -27.17 25.56
C SER A 229 41.66 -26.40 25.27
N SER A 230 41.70 -25.37 24.42
CA SER A 230 40.55 -24.62 23.89
C SER A 230 40.49 -24.76 22.38
#